data_AF-A0A5S9M4G2-F1
#
_entry.id   AF-A0A5S9M4G2-F1
#
_cell.length_a   1.000
_cell.length_b   1.000
_cell.length_c   1.000
_cell.angle_alpha   90.00
_cell.angle_beta   90.00
_cell.angle_gamma   90.00
#
_symmetry.space_group_name_H-M   'P 1'
#
loop_
_entity.id
_entity.type
_entity.pdbx_description
1 polymer ?
#
loop_
_entity_poly.entity_id
_entity_poly.type
_entity_poly.pdbx_seq_one_letter_code
_entity_poly.pdbx_strand_id
1 'polypeptide(L)'
;MPGYIEPHAHPFHIYNPQSLAEYVSQFGTTTMVSDNLFLLLQSNEKKALSTLCELKKQPFQYFWWSRYDLQTEVRYEDEMLPVNYRKEWIDHPDVLQGGELTSWPRLMDGDDLILYCMQETKKQRKRIEGHFLELLRKR
;
A
#
# COMPACT_ATOMS: atom_id res chain seq x y z
N MET A 1 -9.61 -26.28 7.71
CA MET A 1 -8.30 -25.76 7.30
C MET A 1 -8.34 -24.23 7.41
N PRO A 2 -7.29 -23.55 7.90
CA PRO A 2 -7.23 -22.09 7.86
C PRO A 2 -7.18 -21.60 6.40
N GLY A 3 -7.74 -20.42 6.12
CA GLY A 3 -7.70 -19.81 4.78
C GLY A 3 -6.30 -19.26 4.45
N TYR A 4 -5.96 -19.21 3.16
CA TYR A 4 -4.70 -18.65 2.68
C TYR A 4 -4.70 -17.12 2.79
N ILE A 5 -3.50 -16.56 2.92
CA ILE A 5 -3.22 -15.12 2.99
C ILE A 5 -2.34 -14.77 1.79
N GLU A 6 -2.78 -13.81 0.99
CA GLU A 6 -1.96 -13.17 -0.04
C GLU A 6 -1.25 -11.95 0.58
N PRO A 7 0.05 -12.00 0.87
CA PRO A 7 0.74 -10.90 1.55
C PRO A 7 1.08 -9.73 0.63
N HIS A 8 0.97 -9.89 -0.70
CA HIS A 8 1.31 -8.84 -1.66
C HIS A 8 0.40 -8.83 -2.90
N ALA A 9 -0.68 -8.07 -2.84
CA ALA A 9 -1.66 -7.97 -3.93
C ALA A 9 -1.72 -6.58 -4.57
N HIS A 10 -1.87 -6.52 -5.89
CA HIS A 10 -2.20 -5.28 -6.62
C HIS A 10 -3.62 -5.37 -7.21
N PRO A 11 -4.68 -5.00 -6.44
CA PRO A 11 -6.07 -5.21 -6.82
C PRO A 11 -6.62 -4.18 -7.83
N PHE A 12 -5.83 -3.79 -8.84
CA PHE A 12 -6.20 -2.69 -9.73
C PHE A 12 -5.68 -2.77 -11.18
N HIS A 13 -5.04 -3.87 -11.60
CA HIS A 13 -4.55 -3.99 -12.99
C HIS A 13 -5.70 -4.12 -14.00
N ILE A 14 -6.50 -5.19 -13.87
CA ILE A 14 -7.65 -5.49 -14.75
C ILE A 14 -8.92 -5.82 -13.94
N TYR A 15 -8.81 -5.84 -12.62
CA TYR A 15 -9.86 -6.15 -11.66
C TYR A 15 -9.82 -5.10 -10.55
N ASN A 16 -10.90 -5.01 -9.78
CA ASN A 16 -10.94 -4.22 -8.56
C ASN A 16 -10.78 -5.15 -7.34
N PRO A 17 -10.64 -4.61 -6.11
CA PRO A 17 -10.45 -5.43 -4.92
C PRO A 17 -11.56 -6.46 -4.69
N GLN A 18 -12.81 -6.11 -4.98
CA GLN A 18 -13.95 -7.01 -4.80
C GLN A 18 -13.91 -8.17 -5.79
N SER A 19 -13.74 -7.90 -7.09
CA SER A 19 -13.72 -8.96 -8.10
C SER A 19 -12.51 -9.87 -7.96
N LEU A 20 -11.36 -9.34 -7.51
CA LEU A 20 -10.22 -10.18 -7.15
C LEU A 20 -10.54 -11.09 -5.96
N ALA A 21 -11.12 -10.54 -4.88
CA ALA A 21 -11.48 -11.31 -3.70
C ALA A 21 -12.48 -12.44 -4.01
N GLU A 22 -13.53 -12.16 -4.78
CA GLU A 22 -14.52 -13.15 -5.23
C GLU A 22 -13.88 -14.29 -6.04
N TYR A 23 -12.85 -13.99 -6.83
CA TYR A 23 -12.12 -15.00 -7.58
C TYR A 23 -11.23 -15.86 -6.66
N VAL A 24 -10.34 -15.24 -5.89
CA VAL A 24 -9.35 -15.98 -5.07
C VAL A 24 -9.99 -16.73 -3.91
N SER A 25 -11.17 -16.31 -3.43
CA SER A 25 -11.90 -17.00 -2.37
C SER A 25 -12.37 -18.40 -2.76
N GLN A 26 -12.61 -18.63 -4.05
CA GLN A 26 -12.98 -19.95 -4.58
C GLN A 26 -11.84 -20.98 -4.42
N PHE A 27 -10.60 -20.50 -4.27
CA PHE A 27 -9.40 -21.31 -4.10
C PHE A 27 -8.87 -21.32 -2.65
N GLY A 28 -9.63 -20.74 -1.71
CA GLY A 28 -9.32 -20.77 -0.28
C GLY A 28 -8.51 -19.59 0.24
N THR A 29 -8.17 -18.60 -0.58
CA THR A 29 -7.62 -17.32 -0.10
C THR A 29 -8.72 -16.52 0.58
N THR A 30 -8.48 -16.07 1.81
CA THR A 30 -9.50 -15.36 2.62
C THR A 30 -9.04 -13.99 3.08
N THR A 31 -7.77 -13.68 2.85
CA THR A 31 -7.12 -12.44 3.29
C THR A 31 -6.15 -11.98 2.22
N MET A 32 -6.10 -10.68 1.97
CA MET A 32 -5.05 -10.06 1.15
C MET A 32 -4.52 -8.81 1.83
N VAL A 33 -3.22 -8.55 1.67
CA VAL A 33 -2.61 -7.25 1.96
C VAL A 33 -2.36 -6.57 0.62
N SER A 34 -3.02 -5.45 0.42
CA SER A 34 -3.22 -4.86 -0.90
C SER A 34 -2.57 -3.51 -1.06
N ASP A 35 -2.21 -3.27 -2.31
CA ASP A 35 -1.75 -1.99 -2.78
C ASP A 35 -2.85 -0.94 -2.84
N ASN A 36 -2.53 0.25 -2.32
CA ASN A 36 -3.43 1.39 -2.30
C ASN A 36 -3.25 2.35 -3.48
N LEU A 37 -2.28 2.16 -4.38
CA LEU A 37 -1.95 3.09 -5.48
C LEU A 37 -3.18 3.60 -6.24
N PHE A 38 -4.06 2.69 -6.66
CA PHE A 38 -5.27 3.05 -7.40
C PHE A 38 -6.23 3.93 -6.60
N LEU A 39 -6.33 3.71 -5.29
CA LEU A 39 -7.13 4.55 -4.39
C LEU A 39 -6.50 5.94 -4.19
N LEU A 40 -5.17 6.04 -4.26
CA LEU A 40 -4.46 7.33 -4.23
C LEU A 40 -4.78 8.16 -5.48
N LEU A 41 -4.85 7.52 -6.66
CA LEU A 41 -5.03 8.21 -7.93
C LEU A 41 -6.49 8.60 -8.24
N GLN A 42 -7.47 7.91 -7.66
CA GLN A 42 -8.88 8.08 -8.03
C GLN A 42 -9.73 8.91 -7.06
N SER A 43 -9.23 9.24 -5.87
CA SER A 43 -10.08 9.74 -4.80
C SER A 43 -9.55 11.00 -4.15
N ASN A 44 -10.43 11.98 -3.89
CA ASN A 44 -10.23 12.88 -2.75
C ASN A 44 -10.09 11.98 -1.50
N GLU A 45 -9.03 12.16 -0.73
CA GLU A 45 -8.65 11.39 0.48
C GLU A 45 -9.81 10.77 1.27
N LYS A 46 -10.82 11.58 1.63
CA LYS A 46 -12.00 11.14 2.38
C LYS A 46 -12.78 9.99 1.73
N LYS A 47 -12.82 9.94 0.39
CA LYS A 47 -13.48 8.85 -0.35
C LYS A 47 -12.67 7.57 -0.31
N ALA A 48 -11.34 7.66 -0.40
CA ALA A 48 -10.47 6.49 -0.46
C ALA A 48 -10.61 5.64 0.81
N LEU A 49 -10.47 6.24 1.99
CA LEU A 49 -10.63 5.55 3.27
C LEU A 49 -12.07 5.05 3.49
N SER A 50 -13.09 5.77 3.01
CA SER A 50 -14.47 5.28 3.08
C SER A 50 -14.70 4.00 2.26
N THR A 51 -13.98 3.82 1.15
CA THR A 51 -14.03 2.58 0.35
C THR A 51 -13.54 1.37 1.13
N LEU A 52 -12.53 1.53 2.00
CA LEU A 52 -12.04 0.46 2.87
C LEU A 52 -13.16 -0.02 3.81
N CYS A 53 -13.92 0.91 4.38
CA CYS A 53 -15.07 0.59 5.23
C CYS A 53 -16.15 -0.23 4.49
N GLU A 54 -16.39 0.07 3.21
CA GLU A 54 -17.34 -0.70 2.40
C GLU A 54 -16.81 -2.09 2.06
N LEU A 55 -15.54 -2.22 1.67
CA LEU A 55 -14.91 -3.51 1.38
C LEU A 55 -14.88 -4.42 2.61
N LYS A 56 -14.70 -3.85 3.80
CA LYS A 56 -14.70 -4.59 5.08
C LYS A 56 -16.04 -5.27 5.42
N LYS A 57 -17.15 -4.88 4.77
CA LYS A 57 -18.46 -5.53 4.96
C LYS A 57 -18.56 -6.87 4.23
N GLN A 58 -17.66 -7.14 3.28
CA GLN A 58 -17.62 -8.39 2.52
C GLN A 58 -17.03 -9.54 3.36
N PRO A 59 -17.34 -10.81 3.04
CA PRO A 59 -16.78 -11.98 3.73
C PRO A 59 -15.34 -12.28 3.30
N PHE A 60 -14.48 -11.26 3.27
CA PHE A 60 -13.07 -11.33 2.89
C PHE A 60 -12.28 -10.29 3.69
N GLN A 61 -11.09 -10.65 4.16
CA GLN A 61 -10.26 -9.74 4.96
C GLN A 61 -9.34 -8.92 4.04
N TYR A 62 -9.61 -7.62 3.96
CA TYR A 62 -8.79 -6.67 3.22
C TYR A 62 -7.89 -5.91 4.19
N PHE A 63 -6.59 -6.07 4.00
CA PHE A 63 -5.58 -5.21 4.57
C PHE A 63 -4.88 -4.44 3.47
N TRP A 64 -4.20 -3.37 3.85
CA TRP A 64 -3.60 -2.44 2.90
C TRP A 64 -2.20 -2.05 3.32
N TRP A 65 -1.45 -1.52 2.37
CA TRP A 65 -0.26 -0.74 2.67
C TRP A 65 -0.41 0.73 2.31
N SER A 66 0.36 1.56 3.00
CA SER A 66 0.54 2.96 2.63
C SER A 66 1.74 3.10 1.72
N ARG A 67 1.51 3.42 0.44
CA ARG A 67 2.59 3.88 -0.44
C ARG A 67 3.18 5.21 0.04
N TYR A 68 4.49 5.35 -0.16
CA TYR A 68 5.20 6.62 0.04
C TYR A 68 5.45 7.34 -1.28
N ASP A 69 5.39 6.58 -2.36
CA ASP A 69 5.73 6.95 -3.73
C ASP A 69 4.79 6.24 -4.70
N LEU A 70 4.62 6.84 -5.86
CA LEU A 70 3.92 6.24 -6.99
C LEU A 70 4.82 5.18 -7.64
N GLN A 71 4.21 4.32 -8.45
CA GLN A 71 4.91 3.23 -9.13
C GLN A 71 5.98 3.71 -10.13
N THR A 72 5.88 4.95 -10.60
CA THR A 72 6.82 5.58 -11.54
C THR A 72 7.08 7.01 -11.10
N GLU A 73 8.23 7.57 -11.47
CA GLU A 73 8.53 8.97 -11.20
C GLU A 73 7.54 9.89 -11.94
N VAL A 74 6.84 10.74 -11.18
CA VAL A 74 5.88 11.72 -11.70
C VAL A 74 6.30 13.11 -11.23
N ARG A 75 6.18 14.10 -12.12
CA ARG A 75 6.40 15.51 -11.73
C ARG A 75 5.36 15.94 -10.70
N TYR A 76 5.81 16.62 -9.65
CA TYR A 76 4.95 17.11 -8.57
C TYR A 76 4.23 15.97 -7.81
N GLU A 77 4.88 14.80 -7.68
CA GLU A 77 4.37 13.66 -6.93
C GLU A 77 3.90 14.05 -5.51
N ASP A 78 4.64 14.93 -4.84
CA ASP A 78 4.32 15.35 -3.47
C ASP A 78 3.07 16.22 -3.37
N GLU A 79 2.61 16.82 -4.47
CA GLU A 79 1.32 17.49 -4.54
C GLU A 79 0.19 16.46 -4.72
N MET A 80 0.44 15.36 -5.44
CA MET A 80 -0.53 14.27 -5.64
C MET A 80 -0.65 13.37 -4.41
N LEU A 81 0.46 13.13 -3.73
CA LEU A 81 0.56 12.29 -2.54
C LEU A 81 1.16 13.12 -1.39
N PRO A 82 0.42 14.07 -0.82
CA PRO A 82 0.94 14.92 0.24
C PRO A 82 1.25 14.12 1.52
N VAL A 83 2.17 14.63 2.34
CA VAL A 83 2.62 13.97 3.59
C VAL A 83 1.47 13.66 4.55
N ASN A 84 0.49 14.55 4.65
CA ASN A 84 -0.68 14.34 5.51
C ASN A 84 -1.50 13.14 5.04
N TYR A 85 -1.64 12.96 3.72
CA TYR A 85 -2.37 11.83 3.17
C TYR A 85 -1.66 10.50 3.44
N ARG A 86 -0.33 10.46 3.25
CA ARG A 86 0.47 9.29 3.65
C ARG A 86 0.26 8.98 5.13
N LYS A 87 0.25 10.00 6.00
CA LYS A 87 0.05 9.84 7.44
C LYS A 87 -1.34 9.29 7.77
N GLU A 88 -2.41 9.79 7.15
CA GLU A 88 -3.77 9.27 7.36
C GLU A 88 -3.86 7.77 7.04
N TRP A 89 -3.22 7.33 5.96
CA TRP A 89 -3.11 5.92 5.63
C TRP A 89 -2.26 5.16 6.65
N ILE A 90 -1.10 5.67 7.02
CA ILE A 90 -0.24 5.05 8.04
C ILE A 90 -0.98 4.93 9.38
N ASP A 91 -1.87 5.85 9.75
CA ASP A 91 -2.65 5.82 11.00
C ASP A 91 -3.86 4.87 10.93
N HIS A 92 -4.30 4.45 9.73
CA HIS A 92 -5.51 3.65 9.55
C HIS A 92 -5.34 2.20 10.08
N PRO A 93 -6.34 1.63 10.78
CA PRO A 93 -6.22 0.30 11.39
C PRO A 93 -6.13 -0.85 10.38
N ASP A 94 -6.74 -0.70 9.21
CA ASP A 94 -6.69 -1.72 8.15
C ASP A 94 -5.43 -1.60 7.27
N VAL A 95 -4.56 -0.63 7.54
CA VAL A 95 -3.25 -0.48 6.90
C VAL A 95 -2.20 -1.11 7.78
N LEU A 96 -1.59 -2.22 7.36
CA LEU A 96 -0.68 -3.01 8.21
C LEU A 96 0.81 -2.72 7.96
N GLN A 97 1.13 -2.08 6.84
CA GLN A 97 2.51 -1.80 6.45
C GLN A 97 2.60 -0.54 5.59
N GLY A 98 3.82 -0.03 5.43
CA GLY A 98 4.15 0.85 4.32
C GLY A 98 4.77 0.06 3.16
N GLY A 99 4.80 0.66 1.97
CA GLY A 99 5.28 0.04 0.75
C GLY A 99 4.23 0.14 -0.35
N GLU A 100 4.40 -0.42 -1.53
CA GLU A 100 5.63 -0.96 -2.13
C GLU A 100 6.63 0.18 -2.40
N LEU A 101 7.73 0.26 -1.63
CA LEU A 101 8.73 1.32 -1.81
C LEU A 101 9.54 1.07 -3.09
N THR A 102 9.21 1.78 -4.16
CA THR A 102 9.86 1.66 -5.48
C THR A 102 11.01 2.64 -5.65
N SER A 103 10.92 3.81 -5.04
CA SER A 103 11.87 4.92 -5.07
C SER A 103 12.97 4.82 -4.00
N TRP A 104 13.36 3.61 -3.63
CA TRP A 104 14.47 3.40 -2.68
C TRP A 104 15.79 4.08 -3.07
N PRO A 105 16.14 4.34 -4.35
CA PRO A 105 17.33 5.15 -4.66
C PRO A 105 17.22 6.59 -4.14
N ARG A 106 16.03 7.21 -4.19
CA ARG A 106 15.81 8.55 -3.60
C ARG A 106 16.04 8.55 -2.10
N LEU A 107 15.59 7.50 -1.41
CA LEU A 107 15.89 7.32 0.01
C LEU A 107 17.41 7.25 0.27
N MET A 108 18.15 6.53 -0.58
CA MET A 108 19.63 6.45 -0.47
C MET A 108 20.30 7.80 -0.73
N ASP A 109 19.71 8.63 -1.58
CA ASP A 109 20.17 10.00 -1.88
C ASP A 109 19.71 11.03 -0.82
N GLY A 110 19.03 10.60 0.24
CA GLY A 110 18.67 11.44 1.38
C GLY A 110 17.30 12.12 1.26
N ASP A 111 16.33 11.51 0.57
CA ASP A 111 14.96 12.02 0.52
C ASP A 111 14.29 12.03 1.91
N ASP A 112 14.19 13.22 2.50
CA ASP A 112 13.64 13.45 3.84
C ASP A 112 12.18 13.03 3.97
N LEU A 113 11.39 13.10 2.89
CA LEU A 113 9.98 12.81 2.92
C LEU A 113 9.72 11.30 2.99
N ILE A 114 10.45 10.52 2.19
CA ILE A 114 10.42 9.05 2.28
C ILE A 114 10.93 8.63 3.67
N LEU A 115 12.04 9.23 4.14
CA LEU A 115 12.60 8.93 5.46
C LEU A 115 11.61 9.23 6.58
N TYR A 116 10.93 10.37 6.53
CA TYR A 116 9.88 10.74 7.49
C TYR A 116 8.75 9.70 7.50
N CYS A 117 8.24 9.31 6.33
CA CYS A 117 7.17 8.30 6.25
C CYS A 117 7.61 6.94 6.81
N MET A 118 8.85 6.52 6.56
CA MET A 118 9.41 5.31 7.15
C MET A 118 9.46 5.39 8.68
N GLN A 119 9.87 6.53 9.23
CA GLN A 119 9.91 6.74 10.68
C GLN A 119 8.52 6.69 11.30
N GLU A 120 7.53 7.36 10.70
CA GLU A 120 6.13 7.33 11.17
C GLU A 120 5.56 5.91 11.16
N THR A 121 5.78 5.15 10.08
CA THR A 121 5.36 3.74 9.99
C THR A 121 6.05 2.87 11.06
N LYS A 122 7.34 3.09 11.33
CA LYS A 122 8.07 2.38 12.37
C LYS A 122 7.63 2.75 13.79
N LYS A 123 7.25 4.00 14.05
CA LYS A 123 6.68 4.43 15.35
C LYS A 123 5.42 3.64 15.69
N GLN A 124 4.65 3.24 14.67
CA GLN A 124 3.47 2.39 14.83
C GLN A 124 3.77 0.88 14.80
N ARG A 125 5.04 0.49 14.76
CA ARG A 125 5.48 -0.92 14.68
C ARG A 125 4.99 -1.65 13.43
N LYS A 126 4.65 -0.91 12.37
CA LYS A 126 4.24 -1.46 11.08
C LYS A 126 5.48 -1.84 10.26
N ARG A 127 5.32 -2.84 9.37
CA ARG A 127 6.38 -3.26 8.46
C ARG A 127 6.53 -2.26 7.31
N ILE A 128 7.64 -2.34 6.59
CA ILE A 128 7.87 -1.56 5.37
C ILE A 128 8.35 -2.54 4.33
N GLU A 129 7.62 -2.63 3.23
CA GLU A 129 7.97 -3.44 2.08
C GLU A 129 8.62 -2.56 1.00
N GLY A 130 9.63 -3.10 0.31
CA GLY A 130 10.30 -2.40 -0.77
C GLY A 130 10.47 -3.28 -2.00
N HIS A 131 10.43 -2.63 -3.15
CA HIS A 131 10.69 -3.24 -4.44
C HIS A 131 12.15 -3.04 -4.83
N PHE A 132 12.99 -3.98 -4.39
CA PHE A 132 14.43 -3.88 -4.58
C PHE A 132 14.91 -4.73 -5.77
N LEU A 133 14.71 -4.21 -6.99
CA LEU A 133 15.38 -4.76 -8.18
C LEU A 133 16.88 -4.46 -8.12
N GLU A 134 17.70 -5.48 -8.41
CA GLU A 134 19.17 -5.35 -8.57
C GLU A 134 19.96 -4.84 -7.36
N LEU A 135 19.59 -5.20 -6.13
CA LEU A 135 20.47 -5.09 -4.95
C LEU A 135 21.65 -6.10 -5.00
N LEU A 136 22.42 -6.10 -6.08
CA LEU A 136 23.73 -6.71 -6.09
C LEU A 136 24.71 -5.71 -5.49
N ARG A 137 25.17 -6.04 -4.26
CA ARG A 137 26.34 -5.42 -3.61
C ARG A 137 27.40 -5.12 -4.67
N LYS A 138 27.61 -3.85 -5.00
CA LYS A 138 28.94 -3.41 -5.42
C LYS A 138 29.84 -3.63 -4.21
N ARG A 139 30.52 -4.78 -4.19
CA ARG A 139 31.69 -5.01 -3.36
C ARG A 139 32.83 -4.12 -3.83
#